data_AF-A0AB34IQS1-F1
#
_entry.id   AF-A0AB34IQS1-F1
#
_cell.length_a   1.000
_cell.length_b   1.000
_cell.length_c   1.000
_cell.angle_alpha   90.00
_cell.angle_beta   90.00
_cell.angle_gamma   90.00
#
_symmetry.space_group_name_H-M   'P 1'
#
loop_
_entity.id
_entity.type
_entity.pdbx_description
1 polymer ?
#
loop_
_entity_poly.entity_id
_entity_poly.type
_entity_poly.pdbx_seq_one_letter_code
_entity_poly.pdbx_strand_id
1 'polypeptide(L)'
;MSSVLMLHQPELRDELADAKSGTPLRPYVCGASLVVVSVAVLVCGLLVLRNGEGPAVAIAGGVSVIAALLLLLAMVLFERRVWNLAPCEEHIADAIMLNRHRRKYYAQVTQNASWKLSFLLTTSERALRPTLFVMDRLAARCRRRAAPGSKCQNMLTNNHDWYSMGDVQPRERAPKYRKQATAEERRAMRRALRSFTSICCGGLSCGQFGIVAEEAARALREVDLLEERQQVHWAMVKHVLESCGIMALHSVQYTTENPSCKTLCAFVIFCHLCMLRSGMIFVFDHWAQECHCKGAAILVNDVPHIPFLEEYDALQT
;
A
#
# COMPACT_ATOMS: atom_id res chain seq x y z
N MET A 1 25.31 -15.14 -11.19
CA MET A 1 24.02 -15.84 -10.98
C MET A 1 23.99 -16.35 -9.55
N SER A 2 23.63 -15.48 -8.60
CA SER A 2 23.39 -15.90 -7.21
C SER A 2 21.90 -16.21 -7.11
N SER A 3 21.54 -17.50 -7.15
CA SER A 3 20.22 -17.94 -6.70
C SER A 3 20.08 -17.55 -5.24
N VAL A 4 19.33 -16.48 -4.99
CA VAL A 4 18.78 -16.18 -3.67
C VAL A 4 17.76 -17.29 -3.39
N LEU A 5 18.23 -18.39 -2.81
CA LEU A 5 17.41 -19.28 -2.02
C LEU A 5 16.84 -18.42 -0.89
N MET A 6 15.64 -17.86 -1.10
CA MET A 6 14.77 -17.44 -0.02
C MET A 6 14.51 -18.68 0.82
N LEU A 7 15.35 -18.89 1.83
CA LEU A 7 15.10 -19.86 2.88
C LEU A 7 13.79 -19.43 3.53
N HIS A 8 12.71 -20.14 3.21
CA HIS A 8 11.46 -20.12 3.97
C HIS A 8 11.84 -20.21 5.43
N GLN A 9 11.57 -19.15 6.20
CA GLN A 9 11.83 -19.13 7.63
C GLN A 9 10.58 -19.66 8.34
N PRO A 10 10.54 -20.94 8.76
CA PRO A 10 9.36 -21.52 9.41
C PRO A 10 8.94 -20.73 10.65
N GLU A 11 9.89 -20.17 11.40
CA GLU A 11 9.65 -19.36 12.60
C GLU A 11 8.75 -18.13 12.36
N LEU A 12 8.75 -17.56 11.14
CA LEU A 12 7.91 -16.41 10.79
C LEU A 12 6.49 -16.81 10.39
N ARG A 13 6.36 -17.96 9.73
CA ARG A 13 5.05 -18.59 9.53
C ARG A 13 4.42 -18.92 10.87
N ASP A 14 5.24 -19.37 11.81
CA ASP A 14 4.81 -19.62 13.19
C ASP A 14 4.44 -18.32 13.91
N GLU A 15 5.17 -17.20 13.74
CA GLU A 15 4.77 -15.91 14.32
C GLU A 15 3.40 -15.42 13.79
N LEU A 16 3.16 -15.54 12.48
CA LEU A 16 1.88 -15.19 11.89
C LEU A 16 0.77 -16.18 12.30
N ALA A 17 1.09 -17.49 12.37
CA ALA A 17 0.16 -18.52 12.82
C ALA A 17 -0.21 -18.37 14.30
N ASP A 18 0.75 -18.01 15.15
CA ASP A 18 0.57 -17.68 16.57
C ASP A 18 -0.29 -16.43 16.72
N ALA A 19 -0.08 -15.43 15.87
CA ALA A 19 -0.94 -14.25 15.84
C ALA A 19 -2.39 -14.61 15.42
N LYS A 20 -2.57 -15.55 14.49
CA LYS A 20 -3.89 -16.09 14.07
C LYS A 20 -4.54 -16.92 15.17
N SER A 21 -3.77 -17.69 15.95
CA SER A 21 -4.29 -18.58 17.01
C SER A 21 -4.71 -17.82 18.28
N GLY A 22 -4.04 -16.70 18.58
CA GLY A 22 -4.25 -15.92 19.81
C GLY A 22 -5.47 -15.00 19.84
N THR A 23 -6.17 -14.79 18.72
CA THR A 23 -7.36 -13.92 18.70
C THR A 23 -8.36 -14.33 17.61
N PRO A 24 -9.59 -14.76 17.94
CA PRO A 24 -10.60 -15.02 16.92
C PRO A 24 -10.94 -13.71 16.19
N LEU A 25 -10.56 -13.60 14.92
CA LEU A 25 -11.00 -12.53 14.04
C LEU A 25 -12.52 -12.59 13.92
N ARG A 26 -13.21 -11.58 14.48
CA ARG A 26 -14.67 -11.50 14.39
C ARG A 26 -15.07 -11.22 12.92
N PRO A 27 -16.11 -11.89 12.41
CA PRO A 27 -16.46 -11.86 10.99
C PRO A 27 -17.32 -10.66 10.53
N TYR A 28 -17.09 -10.14 9.30
CA TYR A 28 -17.66 -8.90 8.71
C TYR A 28 -18.41 -9.09 7.35
N VAL A 29 -19.66 -8.60 7.21
CA VAL A 29 -20.52 -8.69 5.99
C VAL A 29 -21.24 -7.38 5.69
N CYS A 30 -21.46 -7.19 4.38
CA CYS A 30 -21.86 -5.99 3.65
C CYS A 30 -23.22 -6.12 2.93
N GLY A 31 -23.90 -4.99 2.73
CA GLY A 31 -24.81 -4.72 1.61
C GLY A 31 -24.16 -3.71 0.65
N ALA A 32 -23.96 -4.10 -0.62
CA ALA A 32 -23.12 -3.37 -1.57
C ALA A 32 -23.95 -2.51 -2.53
N SER A 33 -23.65 -1.21 -2.65
CA SER A 33 -23.89 -0.39 -3.86
C SER A 33 -23.25 1.03 -3.89
N LEU A 34 -22.67 1.59 -2.80
CA LEU A 34 -22.27 3.02 -2.79
C LEU A 34 -20.76 3.35 -2.57
N VAL A 35 -19.88 2.38 -2.38
CA VAL A 35 -18.48 2.60 -1.92
C VAL A 35 -17.58 3.37 -2.91
N VAL A 36 -17.78 3.17 -4.22
CA VAL A 36 -16.92 3.79 -5.26
C VAL A 36 -17.18 5.29 -5.38
N VAL A 37 -18.41 5.73 -5.08
CA VAL A 37 -18.81 7.14 -5.17
C VAL A 37 -18.14 7.93 -4.04
N SER A 38 -17.99 7.39 -2.84
CA SER A 38 -17.52 8.14 -1.67
C SER A 38 -16.05 8.51 -1.70
N VAL A 39 -15.17 7.61 -2.16
CA VAL A 39 -13.72 7.88 -2.21
C VAL A 39 -13.39 8.85 -3.36
N ALA A 40 -14.02 8.68 -4.53
CA ALA A 40 -13.87 9.62 -5.63
C ALA A 40 -14.45 10.99 -5.28
N VAL A 41 -15.60 11.06 -4.60
CA VAL A 41 -16.20 12.32 -4.13
C VAL A 41 -15.36 12.97 -3.04
N LEU A 42 -14.74 12.20 -2.13
CA LEU A 42 -13.83 12.74 -1.12
C LEU A 42 -12.56 13.33 -1.77
N VAL A 43 -11.94 12.61 -2.71
CA VAL A 43 -10.73 13.07 -3.40
C VAL A 43 -11.04 14.27 -4.31
N CYS A 44 -12.12 14.23 -5.10
CA CYS A 44 -12.55 15.36 -5.91
C CYS A 44 -12.96 16.57 -5.04
N GLY A 45 -13.69 16.35 -3.95
CA GLY A 45 -14.08 17.40 -3.00
C GLY A 45 -12.86 18.07 -2.36
N LEU A 46 -11.87 17.29 -1.93
CA LEU A 46 -10.62 17.82 -1.36
C LEU A 46 -9.76 18.54 -2.42
N LEU A 47 -9.74 18.07 -3.68
CA LEU A 47 -9.04 18.75 -4.77
C LEU A 47 -9.71 20.07 -5.15
N VAL A 48 -11.04 20.13 -5.13
CA VAL A 48 -11.83 21.34 -5.36
C VAL A 48 -11.64 22.35 -4.21
N LEU A 49 -11.64 21.90 -2.95
CA LEU A 49 -11.33 22.74 -1.79
C LEU A 49 -9.91 23.32 -1.82
N ARG A 50 -8.96 22.58 -2.39
CA ARG A 50 -7.55 22.99 -2.46
C ARG A 50 -7.27 24.02 -3.56
N ASN A 51 -8.01 23.96 -4.67
CA ASN A 51 -7.73 24.74 -5.88
C ASN A 51 -8.80 25.81 -6.20
N GLY A 52 -9.92 25.84 -5.48
CA GLY A 52 -11.02 26.76 -5.74
C GLY A 52 -10.91 28.07 -4.95
N GLU A 53 -10.87 29.20 -5.64
CA GLU A 53 -11.01 30.53 -5.03
C GLU A 53 -12.49 30.94 -5.02
N GLY A 54 -13.12 30.90 -3.84
CA GLY A 54 -14.46 31.45 -3.63
C GLY A 54 -15.32 30.70 -2.61
N PRO A 55 -16.21 31.41 -1.90
CA PRO A 55 -17.00 30.83 -0.80
C PRO A 55 -17.98 29.74 -1.27
N ALA A 56 -18.51 29.82 -2.49
CA ALA A 56 -19.41 28.81 -3.04
C ALA A 56 -18.70 27.46 -3.31
N VAL A 57 -17.43 27.51 -3.73
CA VAL A 57 -16.61 26.31 -4.00
C VAL A 57 -16.20 25.64 -2.68
N ALA A 58 -15.92 26.43 -1.65
CA ALA A 58 -15.65 25.95 -0.30
C ALA A 58 -16.86 25.22 0.32
N ILE A 59 -18.07 25.77 0.15
CA ILE A 59 -19.31 25.17 0.68
C ILE A 59 -19.63 23.84 -0.04
N ALA A 60 -19.55 23.81 -1.37
CA ALA A 60 -19.79 22.59 -2.15
C ALA A 60 -18.79 21.47 -1.84
N GLY A 61 -17.51 21.82 -1.66
CA GLY A 61 -16.48 20.89 -1.22
C GLY A 61 -16.71 20.37 0.20
N GLY A 62 -17.11 21.24 1.13
CA GLY A 62 -17.41 20.88 2.52
C GLY A 62 -18.59 19.90 2.65
N VAL A 63 -19.69 20.15 1.93
CA VAL A 63 -20.86 19.25 1.93
C VAL A 63 -20.51 17.87 1.35
N SER A 64 -19.69 17.83 0.29
CA SER A 64 -19.23 16.58 -0.32
C SER A 64 -18.34 15.76 0.62
N VAL A 65 -17.47 16.43 1.39
CA VAL A 65 -16.61 15.78 2.39
C VAL A 65 -17.44 15.24 3.57
N ILE A 66 -18.39 16.02 4.09
CA ILE A 66 -19.27 15.58 5.19
C ILE A 66 -20.13 14.39 4.76
N ALA A 67 -20.71 14.42 3.56
CA ALA A 67 -21.49 13.30 3.03
C ALA A 67 -20.63 12.04 2.86
N ALA A 68 -19.40 12.18 2.34
CA ALA A 68 -18.47 11.06 2.20
C ALA A 68 -18.04 10.50 3.57
N LEU A 69 -17.79 11.36 4.57
CA LEU A 69 -17.45 10.96 5.94
C LEU A 69 -18.62 10.29 6.67
N LEU A 70 -19.84 10.78 6.51
CA LEU A 70 -21.05 10.16 7.07
C LEU A 70 -21.34 8.81 6.41
N LEU A 71 -21.09 8.68 5.10
CA LEU A 71 -21.18 7.37 4.43
C LEU A 71 -20.12 6.40 4.95
N LEU A 72 -18.88 6.88 5.13
CA LEU A 72 -17.79 6.12 5.74
C LEU A 72 -18.13 5.68 7.18
N LEU A 73 -18.71 6.57 7.98
CA LEU A 73 -19.15 6.27 9.34
C LEU A 73 -20.30 5.26 9.36
N ALA A 74 -21.29 5.41 8.48
CA ALA A 74 -22.38 4.45 8.32
C ALA A 74 -21.87 3.07 7.85
N MET A 75 -20.84 3.04 7.00
CA MET A 75 -20.16 1.81 6.58
C MET A 75 -19.41 1.14 7.75
N VAL A 76 -18.70 1.92 8.56
CA VAL A 76 -18.00 1.43 9.77
C VAL A 76 -18.98 0.84 10.80
N LEU A 77 -20.21 1.36 10.87
CA LEU A 77 -21.20 0.93 11.85
C LEU A 77 -22.05 -0.30 11.44
N PHE A 78 -22.02 -0.76 10.18
CA PHE A 78 -23.02 -1.69 9.62
C PHE A 78 -22.53 -3.13 9.31
N GLU A 79 -21.38 -3.56 9.82
CA GLU A 79 -20.59 -4.62 9.15
C GLU A 79 -20.46 -5.94 9.99
N ARG A 80 -21.23 -7.03 9.73
CA ARG A 80 -21.12 -8.36 10.45
C ARG A 80 -21.63 -9.63 9.70
N ARG A 81 -20.72 -10.54 9.29
CA ARG A 81 -20.84 -12.03 9.05
C ARG A 81 -19.62 -12.60 8.29
N VAL A 82 -19.40 -13.92 8.28
CA VAL A 82 -18.11 -14.58 7.95
C VAL A 82 -17.95 -14.81 6.44
N TRP A 83 -16.85 -14.32 5.84
CA TRP A 83 -16.40 -14.74 4.50
C TRP A 83 -14.94 -15.21 4.58
N ASN A 84 -14.57 -16.15 3.70
CA ASN A 84 -13.18 -16.29 3.26
C ASN A 84 -12.75 -14.92 2.70
N LEU A 85 -11.76 -14.29 3.35
CA LEU A 85 -11.28 -12.98 2.92
C LEU A 85 -10.76 -13.10 1.49
N ALA A 86 -11.08 -12.11 0.66
CA ALA A 86 -10.49 -12.00 -0.65
C ALA A 86 -9.01 -11.55 -0.50
N PRO A 87 -8.16 -11.78 -1.51
CA PRO A 87 -6.71 -11.65 -1.35
C PRO A 87 -6.23 -10.30 -0.79
N CYS A 88 -6.78 -9.18 -1.28
CA CYS A 88 -6.38 -7.85 -0.80
C CYS A 88 -6.80 -7.64 0.68
N GLU A 89 -8.01 -8.09 1.04
CA GLU A 89 -8.48 -8.02 2.42
C GLU A 89 -7.70 -8.93 3.37
N GLU A 90 -7.32 -10.14 2.92
CA GLU A 90 -6.49 -11.07 3.69
C GLU A 90 -5.13 -10.45 4.01
N HIS A 91 -4.46 -9.88 3.00
CA HIS A 91 -3.17 -9.21 3.17
C HIS A 91 -3.22 -8.12 4.25
N ILE A 92 -4.22 -7.24 4.21
CA ILE A 92 -4.37 -6.18 5.23
C ILE A 92 -4.81 -6.72 6.60
N ALA A 93 -5.62 -7.77 6.63
CA ALA A 93 -5.96 -8.41 7.90
C ALA A 93 -4.72 -8.99 8.58
N ASP A 94 -3.85 -9.64 7.81
CA ASP A 94 -2.58 -10.18 8.28
C ASP A 94 -1.62 -9.06 8.72
N ALA A 95 -1.57 -7.93 8.00
CA ALA A 95 -0.79 -6.76 8.41
C ALA A 95 -1.25 -6.15 9.75
N ILE A 96 -2.57 -5.97 9.94
CA ILE A 96 -3.16 -5.50 11.20
C ILE A 96 -2.80 -6.43 12.35
N MET A 97 -2.88 -7.73 12.11
CA MET A 97 -2.62 -8.76 13.09
C MET A 97 -1.13 -8.82 13.46
N LEU A 98 -0.23 -8.80 12.48
CA LEU A 98 1.21 -8.72 12.69
C LEU A 98 1.59 -7.48 13.50
N ASN A 99 1.08 -6.30 13.12
CA ASN A 99 1.32 -5.05 13.83
C ASN A 99 0.82 -5.11 15.28
N ARG A 100 -0.34 -5.73 15.54
CA ARG A 100 -0.84 -5.95 16.91
C ARG A 100 0.08 -6.87 17.71
N HIS A 101 0.54 -7.96 17.11
CA HIS A 101 1.43 -8.93 17.74
C HIS A 101 2.78 -8.27 18.12
N ARG A 102 3.40 -7.55 17.18
CA ARG A 102 4.72 -6.92 17.35
C ARG A 102 4.70 -5.64 18.18
N ARG A 103 3.51 -5.04 18.40
CA ARG A 103 3.34 -3.77 19.13
C ARG A 103 4.04 -3.75 20.48
N LYS A 104 3.85 -4.79 21.29
CA LYS A 104 4.41 -4.86 22.66
C LYS A 104 5.94 -4.85 22.62
N TYR A 105 6.53 -5.63 21.71
CA TYR A 105 7.97 -5.67 21.50
C TYR A 105 8.51 -4.29 21.11
N TYR A 106 7.96 -3.67 20.07
CA TYR A 106 8.43 -2.36 19.64
C TYR A 106 8.22 -1.27 20.70
N ALA A 107 7.14 -1.33 21.48
CA ALA A 107 6.91 -0.40 22.57
C ALA A 107 8.00 -0.51 23.65
N GLN A 108 8.44 -1.73 23.98
CA GLN A 108 9.53 -1.96 24.92
C GLN A 108 10.85 -1.39 24.40
N VAL A 109 11.23 -1.70 23.16
CA VAL A 109 12.49 -1.23 22.56
C VAL A 109 12.53 0.29 22.41
N THR A 110 11.41 0.91 22.06
CA THR A 110 11.34 2.35 21.72
C THR A 110 10.92 3.25 22.88
N GLN A 111 10.79 2.71 24.10
CA GLN A 111 10.23 3.43 25.26
C GLN A 111 8.87 4.06 24.92
N ASN A 112 7.98 3.26 24.34
CA ASN A 112 6.63 3.61 23.90
C ASN A 112 6.49 4.55 22.70
N ALA A 113 7.58 4.98 22.03
CA ALA A 113 7.44 5.85 20.86
C ALA A 113 6.70 5.18 19.68
N SER A 114 6.83 3.86 19.52
CA SER A 114 6.16 3.11 18.45
C SER A 114 4.63 3.04 18.55
N TRP A 115 4.03 3.38 19.71
CA TRP A 115 2.57 3.28 19.89
C TRP A 115 1.78 4.14 18.91
N LYS A 116 2.24 5.38 18.68
CA LYS A 116 1.59 6.32 17.75
C LYS A 116 1.59 5.75 16.33
N LEU A 117 2.73 5.23 15.90
CA LEU A 117 2.89 4.60 14.59
C LEU A 117 2.03 3.34 14.45
N SER A 118 2.04 2.44 15.44
CA SER A 118 1.22 1.23 15.42
C SER A 118 -0.29 1.54 15.35
N PHE A 119 -0.74 2.56 16.11
CA PHE A 119 -2.13 3.03 16.05
C PHE A 119 -2.48 3.61 14.68
N LEU A 120 -1.60 4.45 14.13
CA LEU A 120 -1.80 5.06 12.81
C LEU A 120 -1.88 3.99 11.72
N LEU A 121 -0.95 3.03 11.69
CA LEU A 121 -0.95 1.91 10.75
C LEU A 121 -2.26 1.12 10.83
N THR A 122 -2.63 0.67 12.03
CA THR A 122 -3.87 -0.10 12.24
C THR A 122 -5.10 0.69 11.76
N THR A 123 -5.12 2.00 11.99
CA THR A 123 -6.27 2.85 11.62
C THR A 123 -6.33 3.06 10.11
N SER A 124 -5.19 3.33 9.47
CA SER A 124 -5.10 3.49 8.02
C SER A 124 -5.42 2.19 7.28
N GLU A 125 -4.90 1.06 7.73
CA GLU A 125 -5.22 -0.27 7.22
C GLU A 125 -6.73 -0.54 7.27
N ARG A 126 -7.39 -0.26 8.40
CA ARG A 126 -8.85 -0.39 8.52
C ARG A 126 -9.60 0.53 7.57
N ALA A 127 -9.13 1.77 7.41
CA ALA A 127 -9.74 2.75 6.52
C ALA A 127 -9.61 2.35 5.04
N LEU A 128 -8.60 1.55 4.68
CA LEU A 128 -8.39 1.07 3.31
C LEU A 128 -9.29 -0.11 2.93
N ARG A 129 -9.78 -0.90 3.90
CA ARG A 129 -10.56 -2.12 3.65
C ARG A 129 -11.72 -1.96 2.66
N PRO A 130 -12.55 -0.89 2.72
CA PRO A 130 -13.64 -0.74 1.77
C PRO A 130 -13.16 -0.61 0.31
N THR A 131 -12.06 0.10 0.10
CA THR A 131 -11.44 0.24 -1.22
C THR A 131 -10.92 -1.11 -1.71
N LEU A 132 -10.29 -1.89 -0.84
CA LEU A 132 -9.76 -3.22 -1.16
C LEU A 132 -10.87 -4.22 -1.49
N PHE A 133 -11.98 -4.19 -0.76
CA PHE A 133 -13.16 -4.97 -1.09
C PHE A 133 -13.67 -4.69 -2.51
N VAL A 134 -13.70 -3.41 -2.91
CA VAL A 134 -14.06 -3.02 -4.28
C VAL A 134 -13.05 -3.58 -5.28
N MET A 135 -11.75 -3.43 -5.01
CA MET A 135 -10.69 -3.98 -5.86
C MET A 135 -10.85 -5.49 -6.05
N ASP A 136 -11.04 -6.25 -4.97
CA ASP A 136 -11.26 -7.69 -5.00
C ASP A 136 -12.50 -8.08 -5.83
N ARG A 137 -13.59 -7.32 -5.70
CA ARG A 137 -14.83 -7.56 -6.48
C ARG A 137 -14.63 -7.31 -7.97
N LEU A 138 -13.92 -6.24 -8.33
CA LEU A 138 -13.59 -5.93 -9.72
C LEU A 138 -12.60 -6.95 -10.28
N ALA A 139 -11.61 -7.35 -9.49
CA ALA A 139 -10.63 -8.35 -9.87
C ALA A 139 -11.29 -9.70 -10.15
N ALA A 140 -12.20 -10.14 -9.29
CA ALA A 140 -12.97 -11.36 -9.50
C ALA A 140 -13.80 -11.33 -10.79
N ARG A 141 -14.29 -10.15 -11.23
CA ARG A 141 -14.99 -10.02 -12.53
C ARG A 141 -14.03 -10.21 -13.69
N CYS A 142 -12.85 -9.62 -13.61
CA CYS A 142 -11.78 -9.78 -14.60
C CYS A 142 -11.30 -11.24 -14.69
N ARG A 143 -11.00 -11.87 -13.55
CA ARG A 143 -10.58 -13.28 -13.48
C ARG A 143 -11.60 -14.22 -14.10
N ARG A 144 -12.90 -14.02 -13.84
CA ARG A 144 -13.98 -14.83 -14.44
C ARG A 144 -14.10 -14.70 -15.95
N ARG A 145 -13.63 -13.59 -16.53
CA ARG A 145 -13.65 -13.33 -17.98
C ARG A 145 -12.34 -13.69 -18.66
N ALA A 146 -11.30 -14.01 -17.89
CA ALA A 146 -10.01 -14.42 -18.42
C ALA A 146 -10.09 -15.82 -19.02
N ALA A 147 -9.31 -16.07 -20.07
CA ALA A 147 -9.15 -17.41 -20.61
C ALA A 147 -8.50 -18.33 -19.55
N PRO A 148 -8.83 -19.63 -19.53
CA PRO A 148 -8.13 -20.59 -18.67
C PRO A 148 -6.62 -20.56 -18.89
N GLY A 149 -5.83 -20.49 -17.80
CA GLY A 149 -4.37 -20.45 -17.85
C GLY A 149 -3.76 -19.07 -18.16
N SER A 150 -4.57 -18.04 -18.40
CA SER A 150 -4.08 -16.68 -18.65
C SER A 150 -3.59 -16.01 -17.36
N LYS A 151 -2.63 -15.07 -17.49
CA LYS A 151 -2.10 -14.30 -16.36
C LYS A 151 -3.18 -13.51 -15.64
N CYS A 152 -4.21 -13.05 -16.35
CA CYS A 152 -5.36 -12.38 -15.75
C CYS A 152 -6.11 -13.22 -14.70
N GLN A 153 -5.96 -14.56 -14.67
CA GLN A 153 -6.54 -15.39 -13.61
C GLN A 153 -5.89 -15.16 -12.24
N ASN A 154 -4.65 -14.63 -12.22
CA ASN A 154 -3.88 -14.37 -11.01
C ASN A 154 -3.90 -12.90 -10.60
N MET A 155 -4.63 -12.05 -11.33
CA MET A 155 -4.69 -10.63 -11.03
C MET A 155 -5.28 -10.39 -9.63
N LEU A 156 -4.60 -9.55 -8.85
CA LEU A 156 -4.87 -9.23 -7.44
C LEU A 156 -5.05 -10.48 -6.59
N THR A 157 -4.13 -11.44 -6.73
CA THR A 157 -4.04 -12.62 -5.87
C THR A 157 -2.77 -12.58 -5.02
N ASN A 158 -2.77 -13.37 -3.94
CA ASN A 158 -1.60 -13.54 -3.08
C ASN A 158 -0.45 -14.17 -3.86
N ASN A 159 0.77 -13.67 -3.64
CA ASN A 159 2.02 -14.07 -4.28
C ASN A 159 2.12 -13.78 -5.79
N HIS A 160 1.30 -12.86 -6.29
CA HIS A 160 1.43 -12.31 -7.64
C HIS A 160 1.44 -10.78 -7.61
N ASP A 161 0.31 -10.18 -7.22
CA ASP A 161 0.17 -8.73 -7.11
C ASP A 161 0.20 -8.26 -5.65
N TRP A 162 -0.09 -9.18 -4.72
CA TRP A 162 -0.07 -8.95 -3.27
C TRP A 162 0.85 -9.97 -2.62
N TYR A 163 1.92 -9.51 -1.98
CA TYR A 163 2.89 -10.39 -1.37
C TYR A 163 2.46 -10.80 0.05
N SER A 164 2.78 -12.02 0.44
CA SER A 164 2.35 -12.56 1.73
C SER A 164 3.02 -11.84 2.89
N MET A 165 2.25 -11.48 3.92
CA MET A 165 2.79 -11.00 5.19
C MET A 165 3.59 -12.07 5.95
N GLY A 166 3.61 -13.32 5.47
CA GLY A 166 4.49 -14.37 5.99
C GLY A 166 5.97 -14.18 5.61
N ASP A 167 6.27 -13.34 4.62
CA ASP A 167 7.64 -13.12 4.10
C ASP A 167 8.31 -11.85 4.70
N VAL A 168 7.76 -11.36 5.82
CA VAL A 168 8.32 -10.24 6.59
C VAL A 168 9.61 -10.63 7.32
N GLN A 169 10.41 -9.68 7.78
CA GLN A 169 11.64 -9.99 8.53
C GLN A 169 11.34 -10.21 10.03
N PRO A 170 12.20 -10.92 10.79
CA PRO A 170 12.07 -11.01 12.24
C PRO A 170 12.04 -9.63 12.90
N ARG A 171 11.16 -9.41 13.88
CA ARG A 171 11.00 -8.11 14.55
C ARG A 171 12.26 -7.64 15.26
N GLU A 172 13.12 -8.57 15.69
CA GLU A 172 14.38 -8.33 16.40
C GLU A 172 15.51 -7.84 15.48
N ARG A 173 15.36 -7.98 14.16
CA ARG A 173 16.38 -7.54 13.20
C ARG A 173 16.56 -6.02 13.31
N ALA A 174 17.77 -5.59 13.67
CA ALA A 174 18.07 -4.18 13.80
C ALA A 174 18.00 -3.44 12.45
N PRO A 175 17.62 -2.16 12.43
CA PRO A 175 17.55 -1.40 11.19
C PRO A 175 18.97 -1.11 10.67
N LYS A 176 19.17 -1.26 9.35
CA LYS A 176 20.43 -0.92 8.67
C LYS A 176 20.83 0.54 8.94
N TYR A 177 19.88 1.45 8.72
CA TYR A 177 20.02 2.88 8.91
C TYR A 177 19.29 3.35 10.16
N ARG A 178 19.91 4.27 10.90
CA ARG A 178 19.40 4.73 12.20
C ARG A 178 19.25 6.24 12.31
N LYS A 179 19.50 7.00 11.24
CA LYS A 179 19.26 8.44 11.27
C LYS A 179 17.81 8.72 10.90
N GLN A 180 17.38 9.92 11.30
CA GLN A 180 16.13 10.50 10.86
C GLN A 180 16.41 11.54 9.79
N ALA A 181 15.55 11.58 8.77
CA ALA A 181 15.69 12.56 7.70
C ALA A 181 15.54 13.98 8.24
N THR A 182 16.34 14.91 7.73
CA THR A 182 16.20 16.33 7.96
C THR A 182 14.98 16.90 7.23
N ALA A 183 14.62 18.14 7.53
CA ALA A 183 13.53 18.82 6.82
C ALA A 183 13.83 19.02 5.33
N GLU A 184 15.10 19.27 4.99
CA GLU A 184 15.54 19.43 3.61
C GLU A 184 15.44 18.12 2.84
N GLU A 185 15.90 17.01 3.42
CA GLU A 185 15.83 15.68 2.82
C GLU A 185 14.37 15.25 2.60
N ARG A 186 13.47 15.49 3.58
CA ARG A 186 12.03 15.28 3.39
C ARG A 186 11.45 16.12 2.25
N ARG A 187 11.87 17.38 2.11
CA ARG A 187 11.43 18.25 1.01
C ARG A 187 11.94 17.74 -0.34
N ALA A 188 13.19 17.27 -0.40
CA ALA A 188 13.77 16.67 -1.59
C ALA A 188 12.99 15.42 -2.02
N MET A 189 12.73 14.50 -1.11
CA MET A 189 11.93 13.29 -1.39
C MET A 189 10.51 13.65 -1.86
N ARG A 190 9.84 14.63 -1.21
CA ARG A 190 8.54 15.13 -1.67
C ARG A 190 8.54 15.73 -3.07
N ARG A 191 9.67 16.30 -3.52
CA ARG A 191 9.80 16.83 -4.89
C ARG A 191 9.97 15.67 -5.88
N ALA A 192 10.84 14.71 -5.56
CA ALA A 192 11.03 13.51 -6.36
C ALA A 192 9.71 12.75 -6.57
N LEU A 193 8.97 12.45 -5.49
CA LEU A 193 7.67 11.77 -5.60
C LEU A 193 6.60 12.59 -6.32
N ARG A 194 6.64 13.93 -6.24
CA ARG A 194 5.73 14.78 -7.02
C ARG A 194 6.04 14.72 -8.51
N SER A 195 7.31 14.69 -8.89
CA SER A 195 7.73 14.51 -10.29
C SER A 195 7.30 13.13 -10.80
N PHE A 196 7.63 12.06 -10.05
CA PHE A 196 7.20 10.69 -10.33
C PHE A 196 5.69 10.59 -10.53
N THR A 197 4.89 11.06 -9.56
CA THR A 197 3.42 10.99 -9.65
C THR A 197 2.86 11.80 -10.82
N SER A 198 3.48 12.93 -11.18
CA SER A 198 3.06 13.72 -12.34
C SER A 198 3.25 12.95 -13.65
N ILE A 199 4.42 12.33 -13.85
CA ILE A 199 4.72 11.53 -15.04
C ILE A 199 3.80 10.33 -15.11
N CYS A 200 3.66 9.60 -13.99
CA CYS A 200 2.80 8.41 -13.93
C CYS A 200 1.33 8.73 -14.17
N CYS A 201 0.80 9.86 -13.66
CA CYS A 201 -0.56 10.29 -13.98
C CYS A 201 -0.75 10.53 -15.48
N GLY A 202 0.25 11.12 -16.16
CA GLY A 202 0.26 11.28 -17.61
C GLY A 202 0.20 9.93 -18.34
N GLY A 203 1.11 9.02 -18.01
CA GLY A 203 1.14 7.66 -18.58
C GLY A 203 -0.15 6.90 -18.32
N LEU A 204 -0.70 6.98 -17.10
CA LEU A 204 -1.95 6.33 -16.72
C LEU A 204 -3.15 6.85 -17.52
N SER A 205 -3.22 8.16 -17.77
CA SER A 205 -4.28 8.77 -18.58
C SER A 205 -4.27 8.29 -20.04
N CYS A 206 -3.09 7.94 -20.56
CA CYS A 206 -2.91 7.34 -21.87
C CYS A 206 -3.01 5.80 -21.86
N GLY A 207 -3.15 5.17 -20.69
CA GLY A 207 -3.12 3.72 -20.53
C GLY A 207 -1.76 3.08 -20.80
N GLN A 208 -0.68 3.84 -20.63
CA GLN A 208 0.71 3.42 -20.85
C GLN A 208 1.31 2.90 -19.55
N PHE A 209 0.93 1.68 -19.16
CA PHE A 209 1.40 1.08 -17.89
C PHE A 209 2.92 0.84 -17.88
N GLY A 210 3.53 0.58 -19.03
CA GLY A 210 4.99 0.43 -19.14
C GLY A 210 5.77 1.65 -18.67
N ILE A 211 5.27 2.86 -18.96
CA ILE A 211 5.88 4.12 -18.47
C ILE A 211 5.81 4.20 -16.95
N VAL A 212 4.69 3.77 -16.35
CA VAL A 212 4.54 3.76 -14.89
C VAL A 212 5.52 2.77 -14.24
N ALA A 213 5.72 1.60 -14.85
CA ALA A 213 6.69 0.61 -14.36
C ALA A 213 8.13 1.12 -14.46
N GLU A 214 8.54 1.66 -15.62
CA GLU A 214 9.87 2.25 -15.80
C GLU A 214 10.15 3.38 -14.81
N GLU A 215 9.19 4.30 -14.64
CA GLU A 215 9.33 5.39 -13.68
C GLU A 215 9.38 4.91 -12.23
N ALA A 216 8.67 3.83 -11.90
CA ALA A 216 8.74 3.23 -10.56
C ALA A 216 10.11 2.61 -10.31
N ALA A 217 10.69 1.93 -11.31
CA ALA A 217 12.02 1.35 -11.21
C ALA A 217 13.09 2.44 -11.04
N ARG A 218 13.01 3.52 -11.84
CA ARG A 218 13.87 4.69 -11.71
C ARG A 218 13.76 5.33 -10.32
N ALA A 219 12.54 5.56 -9.84
CA ALA A 219 12.28 6.16 -8.54
C ALA A 219 12.81 5.30 -7.39
N LEU A 220 12.65 3.98 -7.44
CA LEU A 220 13.16 3.08 -6.39
C LEU A 220 14.68 3.10 -6.30
N ARG A 221 15.39 3.02 -7.44
CA ARG A 221 16.85 3.15 -7.47
C ARG A 221 17.31 4.49 -6.91
N GLU A 222 16.59 5.57 -7.21
CA GLU A 222 16.87 6.89 -6.63
C GLU A 222 16.65 6.90 -5.11
N VAL A 223 15.57 6.29 -4.62
CA VAL A 223 15.30 6.17 -3.19
C VAL A 223 16.41 5.38 -2.49
N ASP A 224 16.90 4.27 -3.06
CA ASP A 224 18.01 3.49 -2.49
C ASP A 224 19.28 4.32 -2.32
N LEU A 225 19.65 5.08 -3.36
CA LEU A 225 20.81 6.00 -3.29
C LEU A 225 20.60 7.09 -2.24
N LEU A 226 19.37 7.59 -2.08
CA LEU A 226 19.03 8.56 -1.04
C LEU A 226 19.11 7.96 0.36
N GLU A 227 18.55 6.77 0.59
CA GLU A 227 18.62 6.06 1.87
C GLU A 227 20.08 5.85 2.31
N GLU A 228 20.92 5.37 1.39
CA GLU A 228 22.34 5.14 1.65
C GLU A 228 23.08 6.45 1.95
N ARG A 229 22.91 7.49 1.12
CA ARG A 229 23.60 8.76 1.33
C ARG A 229 23.19 9.43 2.64
N GLN A 230 21.91 9.39 2.97
CA GLN A 230 21.34 10.07 4.14
C GLN A 230 21.43 9.21 5.40
N GLN A 231 21.69 7.90 5.26
CA GLN A 231 21.65 6.91 6.32
C GLN A 231 20.28 6.90 7.04
N VAL A 232 19.20 6.94 6.26
CA VAL A 232 17.79 6.91 6.71
C VAL A 232 17.02 5.83 5.95
N HIS A 233 15.90 5.36 6.51
CA HIS A 233 14.95 4.51 5.78
C HIS A 233 13.72 5.29 5.33
N TRP A 234 13.30 5.05 4.10
CA TRP A 234 12.06 5.49 3.45
C TRP A 234 11.18 4.25 3.16
N ALA A 235 11.04 3.38 4.17
CA ALA A 235 10.46 2.04 4.04
C ALA A 235 9.05 2.04 3.44
N MET A 236 8.17 2.94 3.88
CA MET A 236 6.81 3.03 3.35
C MET A 236 6.79 3.62 1.93
N VAL A 237 7.65 4.61 1.64
CA VAL A 237 7.81 5.12 0.27
C VAL A 237 8.23 3.99 -0.67
N LYS A 238 9.26 3.20 -0.31
CA LYS A 238 9.73 2.06 -1.11
C LYS A 238 8.62 1.03 -1.31
N HIS A 239 7.98 0.60 -0.23
CA HIS A 239 6.91 -0.39 -0.29
C HIS A 239 5.75 0.01 -1.22
N VAL A 240 5.34 1.28 -1.19
CA VAL A 240 4.27 1.78 -2.08
C VAL A 240 4.77 1.92 -3.52
N LEU A 241 6.03 2.31 -3.74
CA LEU A 241 6.63 2.37 -5.08
C LEU A 241 6.78 0.97 -5.69
N GLU A 242 7.24 -0.02 -4.92
CA GLU A 242 7.34 -1.42 -5.35
C GLU A 242 5.95 -1.98 -5.71
N SER A 243 4.95 -1.77 -4.84
CA SER A 243 3.55 -2.16 -5.10
C SER A 243 2.99 -1.47 -6.36
N CYS A 244 3.31 -0.18 -6.57
CA CYS A 244 2.89 0.55 -7.77
C CYS A 244 3.56 0.00 -9.02
N GLY A 245 4.87 -0.26 -8.95
CA GLY A 245 5.70 -0.77 -10.02
C GLY A 245 5.27 -2.17 -10.46
N ILE A 246 5.13 -3.11 -9.53
CA ILE A 246 4.71 -4.48 -9.84
C ILE A 246 3.32 -4.47 -10.50
N MET A 247 2.43 -3.61 -10.01
CA MET A 247 1.09 -3.49 -10.56
C MET A 247 1.08 -2.90 -11.97
N ALA A 248 1.92 -1.90 -12.22
CA ALA A 248 2.11 -1.35 -13.56
C ALA A 248 2.72 -2.38 -14.52
N LEU A 249 3.73 -3.12 -14.07
CA LEU A 249 4.41 -4.15 -14.85
C LEU A 249 3.43 -5.23 -15.30
N HIS A 250 2.69 -5.83 -14.35
CA HIS A 250 1.70 -6.86 -14.66
C HIS A 250 0.51 -6.32 -15.45
N SER A 251 0.12 -5.06 -15.26
CA SER A 251 -0.97 -4.44 -16.02
C SER A 251 -0.72 -4.38 -17.53
N VAL A 252 0.54 -4.34 -17.98
CA VAL A 252 0.87 -4.48 -19.41
C VAL A 252 0.34 -5.81 -19.93
N GLN A 253 0.70 -6.91 -19.27
CA GLN A 253 0.26 -8.26 -19.67
C GLN A 253 -1.26 -8.43 -19.52
N TYR A 254 -1.82 -8.00 -18.38
CA TYR A 254 -3.25 -8.15 -18.12
C TYR A 254 -4.11 -7.44 -19.16
N THR A 255 -3.69 -6.28 -19.64
CA THR A 255 -4.48 -5.51 -20.60
C THR A 255 -4.26 -5.95 -22.05
N THR A 256 -3.13 -6.59 -22.35
CA THR A 256 -2.93 -7.32 -23.61
C THR A 256 -3.82 -8.56 -23.69
N GLU A 257 -3.89 -9.37 -22.63
CA GLU A 257 -4.72 -10.58 -22.61
C GLU A 257 -6.22 -10.27 -22.48
N ASN A 258 -6.56 -9.28 -21.66
CA ASN A 258 -7.94 -8.89 -21.39
C ASN A 258 -8.09 -7.35 -21.29
N PRO A 259 -8.36 -6.69 -22.43
CA PRO A 259 -8.52 -5.22 -22.47
C PRO A 259 -9.57 -4.68 -21.50
N SER A 260 -10.57 -5.49 -21.11
CA SER A 260 -11.60 -5.06 -20.16
C SER A 260 -11.08 -4.80 -18.75
N CYS A 261 -9.87 -5.28 -18.41
CA CYS A 261 -9.23 -5.04 -17.12
C CYS A 261 -8.49 -3.70 -17.02
N LYS A 262 -8.34 -2.97 -18.14
CA LYS A 262 -7.62 -1.69 -18.20
C LYS A 262 -8.09 -0.68 -17.15
N THR A 263 -9.39 -0.55 -16.95
CA THR A 263 -9.96 0.39 -15.96
C THR A 263 -9.59 0.01 -14.53
N LEU A 264 -9.57 -1.29 -14.22
CA LEU A 264 -9.19 -1.78 -12.89
C LEU A 264 -7.69 -1.59 -12.65
N CYS A 265 -6.85 -1.98 -13.62
CA CYS A 265 -5.41 -1.74 -13.59
C CYS A 265 -5.11 -0.26 -13.32
N ALA A 266 -5.78 0.63 -14.08
CA ALA A 266 -5.63 2.06 -13.89
C ALA A 266 -6.10 2.52 -12.51
N PHE A 267 -7.23 2.01 -12.02
CA PHE A 267 -7.75 2.34 -10.69
C PHE A 267 -6.80 1.94 -9.56
N VAL A 268 -6.24 0.73 -9.61
CA VAL A 268 -5.30 0.24 -8.59
C VAL A 268 -4.03 1.08 -8.55
N ILE A 269 -3.43 1.35 -9.71
CA ILE A 269 -2.24 2.21 -9.82
C ILE A 269 -2.56 3.62 -9.33
N PHE A 270 -3.72 4.17 -9.73
CA PHE A 270 -4.17 5.48 -9.26
C PHE A 270 -4.24 5.57 -7.74
N CYS A 271 -4.76 4.54 -7.05
CA CYS A 271 -4.79 4.50 -5.59
C CYS A 271 -3.38 4.61 -4.97
N HIS A 272 -2.38 3.90 -5.52
CA HIS A 272 -0.99 4.02 -5.08
C HIS A 272 -0.43 5.43 -5.31
N LEU A 273 -0.67 6.01 -6.49
CA LEU A 273 -0.25 7.38 -6.80
C LEU A 273 -0.90 8.41 -5.85
N CYS A 274 -2.18 8.21 -5.50
CA CYS A 274 -2.86 9.03 -4.50
C CYS A 274 -2.20 8.93 -3.12
N MET A 275 -1.82 7.73 -2.67
CA MET A 275 -1.10 7.54 -1.42
C MET A 275 0.24 8.29 -1.43
N LEU A 276 1.02 8.15 -2.51
CA LEU A 276 2.29 8.85 -2.68
C LEU A 276 2.13 10.39 -2.69
N ARG A 277 1.07 10.90 -3.33
CA ARG A 277 0.80 12.34 -3.43
C ARG A 277 0.21 12.95 -2.16
N SER A 278 -0.54 12.18 -1.37
CA SER A 278 -1.23 12.66 -0.15
C SER A 278 -0.26 13.15 0.93
N GLY A 279 0.97 12.63 0.91
CA GLY A 279 1.99 12.91 1.90
C GLY A 279 1.87 12.12 3.22
N MET A 280 0.82 11.29 3.37
CA MET A 280 0.66 10.40 4.53
C MET A 280 1.82 9.42 4.68
N ILE A 281 2.38 8.92 3.57
CA ILE A 281 3.56 8.05 3.58
C ILE A 281 4.77 8.65 4.31
N PHE A 282 4.94 9.97 4.23
CA PHE A 282 6.03 10.65 4.95
C PHE A 282 5.80 10.74 6.44
N VAL A 283 4.55 10.69 6.90
CA VAL A 283 4.22 10.63 8.32
C VAL A 283 4.61 9.27 8.88
N PHE A 284 4.29 8.19 8.15
CA PHE A 284 4.72 6.84 8.52
C PHE A 284 6.24 6.73 8.60
N ASP A 285 6.96 7.13 7.54
CA ASP A 285 8.42 7.06 7.53
C ASP A 285 9.06 7.94 8.60
N HIS A 286 8.53 9.15 8.84
CA HIS A 286 9.08 10.04 9.86
C HIS A 286 9.00 9.45 11.27
N TRP A 287 7.88 8.83 11.62
CA TRP A 287 7.70 8.17 12.92
C TRP A 287 8.44 6.83 12.99
N ALA A 288 8.57 6.12 11.87
CA ALA A 288 9.36 4.90 11.80
C ALA A 288 10.84 5.21 12.03
N GLN A 289 11.36 6.27 11.40
CA GLN A 289 12.74 6.74 11.60
C GLN A 289 13.03 7.09 13.07
N GLU A 290 12.07 7.69 13.81
CA GLU A 290 12.23 7.91 15.26
C GLU A 290 12.41 6.58 16.02
N CYS A 291 11.69 5.55 15.62
CA CYS A 291 11.83 4.20 16.17
C CYS A 291 13.16 3.55 15.75
N HIS A 292 13.61 3.78 14.51
CA HIS A 292 14.88 3.27 13.99
C HIS A 292 16.07 3.82 14.77
N CYS A 293 16.05 5.11 15.14
CA CYS A 293 17.04 5.73 16.03
C CYS A 293 17.17 4.99 17.37
N LYS A 294 16.09 4.34 17.83
CA LYS A 294 16.01 3.57 19.08
C LYS A 294 16.26 2.07 18.88
N GLY A 295 16.64 1.65 17.68
CA GLY A 295 17.01 0.26 17.35
C GLY A 295 15.87 -0.65 16.93
N ALA A 296 14.62 -0.17 16.86
CA ALA A 296 13.49 -0.95 16.38
C ALA A 296 13.22 -0.69 14.90
N ALA A 297 13.37 -1.68 14.03
CA ALA A 297 13.18 -1.55 12.57
C ALA A 297 11.71 -1.69 12.13
N ILE A 298 10.80 -0.99 12.80
CA ILE A 298 9.37 -0.95 12.44
C ILE A 298 9.20 -0.51 10.97
N LEU A 299 8.21 -1.07 10.27
CA LEU A 299 8.02 -0.98 8.82
C LEU A 299 9.07 -1.72 8.00
N VAL A 300 10.37 -1.50 8.22
CA VAL A 300 11.44 -2.19 7.50
C VAL A 300 11.32 -3.71 7.64
N ASN A 301 10.96 -4.17 8.84
CA ASN A 301 10.77 -5.59 9.11
C ASN A 301 9.31 -6.05 8.99
N ASP A 302 8.36 -5.14 8.81
CA ASP A 302 6.92 -5.44 8.90
C ASP A 302 6.22 -5.40 7.54
N VAL A 303 6.87 -4.92 6.49
CA VAL A 303 6.39 -5.01 5.12
C VAL A 303 7.03 -6.20 4.42
N PRO A 304 6.28 -6.98 3.62
CA PRO A 304 6.85 -8.07 2.86
C PRO A 304 7.71 -7.52 1.73
N HIS A 305 8.72 -8.29 1.33
CA HIS A 305 9.50 -7.96 0.14
C HIS A 305 8.64 -8.11 -1.11
N ILE A 306 8.70 -7.10 -1.98
CA ILE A 306 8.07 -7.11 -3.30
C ILE A 306 9.21 -7.09 -4.33
N PRO A 307 9.42 -8.18 -5.11
CA PRO A 307 10.53 -8.35 -6.03
C PRO A 307 10.35 -7.58 -7.35
N PHE A 308 9.87 -6.33 -7.27
CA PHE A 308 9.51 -5.56 -8.46
C PHE A 308 10.74 -5.25 -9.34
N LEU A 309 11.86 -4.83 -8.76
CA LEU A 309 13.05 -4.52 -9.54
C LEU A 309 13.65 -5.77 -10.18
N GLU A 310 13.63 -6.90 -9.47
CA GLU A 310 14.07 -8.19 -9.97
C GLU A 310 13.25 -8.63 -11.19
N GLU A 311 11.93 -8.53 -11.11
CA GLU A 311 11.04 -8.85 -12.22
C GLU A 311 11.16 -7.85 -13.39
N TYR A 312 11.29 -6.55 -13.08
CA TYR A 312 11.46 -5.52 -14.09
C TYR A 312 12.76 -5.72 -14.89
N ASP A 313 13.88 -5.97 -14.20
CA ASP A 313 15.20 -6.14 -14.82
C ASP A 313 15.26 -7.43 -15.65
N ALA A 314 14.65 -8.52 -15.18
CA ALA A 314 14.57 -9.78 -15.93
C ALA A 314 13.81 -9.65 -17.27
N LEU A 315 12.95 -8.64 -17.42
CA LEU A 315 12.23 -8.35 -18.66
C LEU A 315 13.00 -7.38 -19.59
N GLN A 316 14.08 -6.76 -19.12
CA GLN A 316 14.95 -5.90 -19.94
C GLN A 316 16.11 -6.65 -20.62
N THR A 317 16.43 -7.86 -20.14
CA THR A 317 17.51 -8.72 -20.66
C THR A 317 17.02 -9.65 -21.76
#